data_AF-A0A349DAD1-F1
#
_entry.id   AF-A0A349DAD1-F1
#
_cell.length_a   1.000
_cell.length_b   1.000
_cell.length_c   1.000
_cell.angle_alpha   90.00
_cell.angle_beta   90.00
_cell.angle_gamma   90.00
#
_symmetry.space_group_name_H-M   'P 1'
#
loop_
_entity.id
_entity.type
_entity.pdbx_description
1 polymer ?
#
loop_
_entity_poly.entity_id
_entity_poly.type
_entity_poly.pdbx_seq_one_letter_code
_entity_poly.pdbx_strand_id
1 'polypeptide(L)'
;MDVFPINWDSVPDVMNKEQFFRICHISKSTALHLLKSGKVPYECSGKKTRCYKIRKEDVKAYLEERAIFPELYSAPKGWYGMHYTARLSGKLTDDMLTAMHDYYAKLLDDYDDVMTVNDISALTGYGKTTINKWCCSKYLKSFRSGRLLYIPKIFLTEFFCLQYFRSINRKTLWHIQTLNEFQLEVKWRK
;
A
#
# COMPACT_ATOMS: atom_id res chain seq x y z
N MET A 1 6.74 -11.58 13.77
CA MET A 1 5.49 -11.24 14.45
C MET A 1 4.72 -12.52 14.53
N ASP A 2 4.57 -13.04 15.73
CA ASP A 2 3.94 -14.33 15.96
C ASP A 2 2.48 -14.26 15.53
N VAL A 3 2.17 -14.97 14.45
CA VAL A 3 0.80 -15.22 14.01
C VAL A 3 0.24 -16.20 15.03
N PHE A 4 -0.33 -15.69 16.12
CA PHE A 4 -1.11 -16.54 17.00
C PHE A 4 -2.21 -17.18 16.15
N PRO A 5 -2.32 -18.51 16.12
CA PRO A 5 -3.32 -19.19 15.29
C PRO A 5 -4.70 -18.74 15.75
N ILE A 6 -5.36 -17.91 14.94
CA ILE A 6 -6.73 -17.50 15.17
C ILE A 6 -7.60 -18.75 14.99
N ASN A 7 -8.27 -19.18 16.05
CA ASN A 7 -9.26 -20.26 15.96
C ASN A 7 -10.52 -19.74 15.25
N TRP A 8 -10.53 -19.87 13.93
CA TRP A 8 -11.63 -19.42 13.09
C TRP A 8 -12.94 -20.14 13.37
N ASP A 9 -12.95 -21.34 13.93
CA ASP A 9 -14.18 -22.10 14.20
C ASP A 9 -14.99 -21.51 15.36
N SER A 10 -14.32 -20.80 16.27
CA SER A 10 -14.95 -20.07 17.37
C SER A 10 -15.44 -18.66 17.02
N VAL A 11 -15.11 -18.17 15.82
CA VAL A 11 -15.44 -16.82 15.37
C VAL A 11 -16.79 -16.81 14.66
N PRO A 12 -17.75 -15.95 15.09
CA PRO A 12 -19.06 -15.86 14.46
C PRO A 12 -18.96 -15.31 13.03
N ASP A 13 -19.89 -15.72 12.17
CA ASP A 13 -19.91 -15.33 10.75
C ASP A 13 -20.08 -13.82 10.57
N VAL A 14 -20.82 -13.18 11.48
CA VAL A 14 -20.96 -11.72 11.55
C VAL A 14 -20.37 -11.21 12.86
N MET A 15 -19.36 -10.36 12.74
CA MET A 15 -18.64 -9.75 13.84
C MET A 15 -18.98 -8.28 14.03
N ASN A 16 -18.87 -7.82 15.27
CA ASN A 16 -18.92 -6.40 15.59
C ASN A 16 -17.51 -5.78 15.53
N LYS A 17 -17.44 -4.43 15.58
CA LYS A 17 -16.16 -3.70 15.60
C LYS A 17 -15.24 -4.13 16.76
N GLU A 18 -15.78 -4.53 17.91
CA GLU A 18 -14.99 -4.92 19.07
C GLU A 18 -14.28 -6.26 18.89
N GLN A 19 -14.99 -7.24 18.33
CA GLN A 19 -14.44 -8.53 17.96
C GLN A 19 -13.39 -8.36 16.85
N PHE A 20 -13.68 -7.52 15.86
CA PHE A 20 -12.77 -7.26 14.74
C PHE A 20 -11.37 -6.78 15.19
N PHE A 21 -11.28 -5.75 16.04
CA PHE A 21 -9.96 -5.24 16.44
C PHE A 21 -9.21 -6.21 17.37
N ARG A 22 -9.93 -7.02 18.17
CA ARG A 22 -9.34 -8.04 19.05
C ARG A 22 -8.73 -9.17 18.24
N ILE A 23 -9.48 -9.72 17.29
CA ILE A 23 -9.04 -10.82 16.42
C ILE A 23 -7.87 -10.38 15.52
N CYS A 24 -7.94 -9.18 14.95
CA CYS A 24 -6.88 -8.68 14.08
C CYS A 24 -5.64 -8.15 14.81
N HIS A 25 -5.66 -8.15 16.16
CA HIS A 25 -4.62 -7.55 17.00
C HIS A 25 -4.23 -6.13 16.56
N ILE A 26 -5.24 -5.28 16.34
CA ILE A 26 -5.06 -3.87 15.96
C ILE A 26 -5.71 -2.93 16.97
N SER A 27 -5.29 -1.66 16.95
CA SER A 27 -5.91 -0.63 17.79
C SER A 27 -7.36 -0.35 17.36
N LYS A 28 -8.18 0.13 18.29
CA LYS A 28 -9.55 0.60 18.01
C LYS A 28 -9.60 1.69 16.93
N SER A 29 -8.57 2.55 16.89
CA SER A 29 -8.45 3.63 15.90
C SER A 29 -8.12 3.10 14.50
N THR A 30 -7.24 2.09 14.42
CA THR A 30 -6.93 1.41 13.15
C THR A 30 -8.16 0.70 12.59
N ALA A 31 -8.89 -0.03 13.44
CA ALA A 31 -10.13 -0.68 13.01
C ALA A 31 -11.15 0.33 12.47
N LEU A 32 -11.29 1.49 13.11
CA LEU A 32 -12.16 2.55 12.62
C LEU A 32 -11.68 3.13 11.27
N HIS A 33 -10.37 3.30 11.08
CA HIS A 33 -9.81 3.74 9.81
C HIS A 33 -10.18 2.79 8.68
N LEU A 34 -9.97 1.49 8.88
CA LEU A 34 -10.21 0.47 7.86
C LEU A 34 -11.67 0.46 7.41
N LEU A 35 -12.59 0.59 8.36
CA LEU A 35 -14.03 0.69 8.08
C LEU A 35 -14.37 2.00 7.37
N LYS A 36 -13.96 3.15 7.92
CA LYS A 36 -14.27 4.47 7.33
C LYS A 36 -13.64 4.70 5.96
N SER A 37 -12.48 4.11 5.70
CA SER A 37 -11.79 4.18 4.41
C SER A 37 -12.34 3.18 3.39
N GLY A 38 -13.25 2.28 3.80
CA GLY A 38 -13.82 1.26 2.93
C GLY A 38 -12.86 0.12 2.58
N LYS A 39 -11.71 0.02 3.25
CA LYS A 39 -10.72 -1.06 3.03
C LYS A 39 -11.20 -2.41 3.54
N VAL A 40 -12.11 -2.41 4.51
CA VAL A 40 -12.81 -3.61 4.98
C VAL A 40 -14.29 -3.36 4.80
N PRO A 41 -14.98 -4.15 3.96
CA PRO A 41 -16.43 -4.05 3.78
C PRO A 41 -17.17 -4.21 5.11
N TYR A 42 -18.25 -3.44 5.28
CA TYR A 42 -19.12 -3.58 6.43
C TYR A 42 -20.55 -3.15 6.10
N GLU A 43 -21.50 -3.76 6.81
CA GLU A 43 -22.90 -3.35 6.78
C GLU A 43 -23.18 -2.47 7.99
N CYS A 44 -23.87 -1.33 7.78
CA CYS A 44 -24.23 -0.40 8.84
C CYS A 44 -25.70 -0.57 9.23
N SER A 45 -25.97 -0.86 10.50
CA SER A 45 -27.35 -0.97 11.03
C SER A 45 -28.05 0.38 11.25
N GLY A 46 -27.46 1.51 10.86
CA GLY A 46 -28.05 2.87 11.01
C GLY A 46 -28.05 3.46 12.43
N LYS A 47 -27.58 2.71 13.44
CA LYS A 47 -27.52 3.15 14.84
C LYS A 47 -26.32 4.06 15.11
N LYS A 48 -26.41 4.95 16.11
CA LYS A 48 -25.29 5.83 16.52
C LYS A 48 -24.09 5.05 17.09
N THR A 49 -24.34 3.94 17.78
CA THR A 49 -23.30 3.07 18.38
C THR A 49 -23.56 1.62 17.99
N ARG A 50 -22.52 0.77 18.04
CA ARG A 50 -22.57 -0.68 17.71
C ARG A 50 -23.24 -0.97 16.35
N CYS A 51 -22.96 -0.15 15.35
CA CYS A 51 -23.62 -0.20 14.05
C CYS A 51 -22.91 -1.05 12.99
N TYR A 52 -21.62 -1.37 13.18
CA TYR A 52 -20.82 -2.11 12.22
C TYR A 52 -21.06 -3.61 12.34
N LYS A 53 -21.47 -4.23 11.23
CA LYS A 53 -21.49 -5.68 11.02
C LYS A 53 -20.45 -6.02 9.94
N ILE A 54 -19.48 -6.84 10.30
CA ILE A 54 -18.33 -7.19 9.44
C ILE A 54 -18.37 -8.71 9.25
N ARG A 55 -18.26 -9.19 8.01
CA ARG A 55 -18.30 -10.62 7.73
C ARG A 55 -16.96 -11.27 8.02
N LYS A 56 -16.98 -12.53 8.42
CA LYS A 56 -15.77 -13.31 8.72
C LYS A 56 -14.86 -13.49 7.51
N GLU A 57 -15.45 -13.66 6.34
CA GLU A 57 -14.75 -13.80 5.05
C GLU A 57 -13.94 -12.54 4.75
N ASP A 58 -14.53 -11.35 4.95
CA ASP A 58 -13.87 -10.07 4.72
C ASP A 58 -12.67 -9.87 5.67
N VAL A 59 -12.77 -10.35 6.91
CA VAL A 59 -11.67 -10.28 7.88
C VAL A 59 -10.53 -11.24 7.52
N LYS A 60 -10.85 -12.44 7.02
CA LYS A 60 -9.83 -13.38 6.50
C LYS A 60 -9.09 -12.78 5.32
N ALA A 61 -9.83 -12.28 4.33
CA ALA A 61 -9.27 -11.62 3.15
C ALA A 61 -8.37 -10.44 3.56
N TYR A 62 -8.84 -9.59 4.47
CA TYR A 62 -8.05 -8.49 5.02
C TYR A 62 -6.73 -8.96 5.66
N LEU A 63 -6.73 -10.06 6.44
CA LEU A 63 -5.51 -10.55 7.09
C LEU A 63 -4.51 -11.13 6.08
N GLU A 64 -4.99 -11.85 5.06
CA GLU A 64 -4.15 -12.37 3.97
C GLU A 64 -3.54 -11.24 3.15
N GLU A 65 -4.37 -10.28 2.73
CA GLU A 65 -3.91 -9.13 1.95
C GLU A 65 -2.98 -8.22 2.77
N ARG A 66 -3.26 -8.01 4.05
CA ARG A 66 -2.39 -7.24 4.95
C ARG A 66 -1.05 -7.91 5.20
N ALA A 67 -0.98 -9.24 5.19
CA ALA A 67 0.29 -9.96 5.32
C ALA A 67 1.20 -9.72 4.11
N ILE A 68 0.61 -9.56 2.92
CA ILE A 68 1.35 -9.32 1.68
C ILE A 68 1.66 -7.82 1.51
N PHE A 69 0.66 -6.95 1.74
CA PHE A 69 0.75 -5.51 1.50
C PHE A 69 0.28 -4.69 2.71
N PRO A 70 1.06 -4.63 3.80
CA PRO A 70 0.70 -3.86 5.00
C PRO A 70 0.54 -2.35 4.74
N GLU A 71 1.08 -1.88 3.62
CA GLU A 71 1.14 -0.47 3.26
C GLU A 71 -0.20 0.07 2.76
N LEU A 72 -0.98 -0.75 2.07
CA LEU A 72 -2.32 -0.41 1.60
C LEU A 72 -3.27 -0.18 2.77
N TYR A 73 -3.10 -0.92 3.87
CA TYR A 73 -3.97 -0.84 5.05
C TYR A 73 -3.51 0.18 6.09
N SER A 74 -2.38 0.84 5.87
CA SER A 74 -1.87 1.85 6.78
C SER A 74 -2.71 3.12 6.78
N ALA A 75 -2.92 3.70 7.96
CA ALA A 75 -3.67 4.93 8.11
C ALA A 75 -2.82 6.14 7.69
N PRO A 76 -3.43 7.19 7.12
CA PRO A 76 -2.72 8.39 6.69
C PRO A 76 -2.07 9.13 7.88
N LYS A 77 -0.97 9.82 7.61
CA LYS A 77 -0.28 10.67 8.61
C LYS A 77 -1.28 11.66 9.26
N GLY A 78 -1.31 11.68 10.58
CA GLY A 78 -2.23 12.50 11.39
C GLY A 78 -3.47 11.76 11.91
N TRP A 79 -3.79 10.56 11.40
CA TRP A 79 -4.91 9.76 11.90
C TRP A 79 -4.78 9.39 13.38
N TYR A 80 -3.56 9.15 13.83
CA TYR A 80 -3.22 8.77 15.20
C TYR A 80 -2.71 9.95 16.04
N GLY A 81 -2.86 11.19 15.55
CA GLY A 81 -2.26 12.40 16.15
C GLY A 81 -0.91 12.79 15.53
N MET A 82 -0.41 13.99 15.87
CA MET A 82 0.77 14.61 15.23
C MET A 82 2.06 13.80 15.33
N HIS A 83 2.21 12.97 16.37
CA HIS A 83 3.48 12.30 16.70
C HIS A 83 3.52 10.80 16.38
N TYR A 84 2.39 10.19 15.99
CA TYR A 84 2.34 8.75 15.77
C TYR A 84 2.42 8.40 14.28
N THR A 85 3.46 7.64 13.92
CA THR A 85 3.64 7.04 12.59
C THR A 85 3.31 5.55 12.66
N ALA A 86 2.44 5.07 11.78
CA ALA A 86 2.13 3.65 11.69
C ALA A 86 3.41 2.90 11.29
N ARG A 87 3.83 1.93 12.12
CA ARG A 87 4.96 1.06 11.80
C ARG A 87 4.50 0.03 10.77
N LEU A 88 5.05 0.09 9.57
CA LEU A 88 4.87 -0.94 8.56
C LEU A 88 5.63 -2.19 9.00
N SER A 89 4.91 -3.26 9.34
CA SER A 89 5.53 -4.56 9.63
C SER A 89 5.41 -5.45 8.42
N GLY A 90 6.54 -5.75 7.79
CA GLY A 90 6.64 -6.74 6.73
C GLY A 90 7.70 -6.35 5.72
N LYS A 91 8.87 -6.98 5.79
CA LYS A 91 9.80 -7.01 4.65
C LYS A 91 9.14 -7.94 3.62
N LEU A 92 8.97 -7.48 2.38
CA LEU A 92 8.52 -8.35 1.28
C LEU A 92 9.50 -9.53 1.17
N THR A 93 8.99 -10.72 0.85
CA THR A 93 9.84 -11.86 0.52
C THR A 93 10.63 -11.56 -0.75
N ASP A 94 11.78 -12.22 -0.91
CA ASP A 94 12.67 -11.98 -2.06
C ASP A 94 11.95 -12.27 -3.39
N ASP A 95 11.21 -13.39 -3.45
CA ASP A 95 10.40 -13.76 -4.62
C ASP A 95 9.36 -12.69 -5.00
N MET A 96 8.76 -12.04 -4.00
CA MET A 96 7.76 -10.98 -4.22
C MET A 96 8.42 -9.68 -4.71
N LEU A 97 9.63 -9.38 -4.23
CA LEU A 97 10.41 -8.24 -4.73
C LEU A 97 10.80 -8.46 -6.18
N THR A 98 11.26 -9.66 -6.54
CA THR A 98 11.57 -10.02 -7.93
C THR A 98 10.33 -9.91 -8.82
N ALA A 99 9.20 -10.48 -8.40
CA ALA A 99 7.94 -10.37 -9.16
C ALA A 99 7.49 -8.91 -9.33
N MET A 100 7.66 -8.07 -8.31
CA MET A 100 7.32 -6.64 -8.36
C MET A 100 8.25 -5.88 -9.30
N HIS A 101 9.54 -6.21 -9.27
CA HIS A 101 10.53 -5.66 -10.18
C HIS A 101 10.19 -5.99 -11.63
N ASP A 102 9.87 -7.25 -11.94
CA ASP A 102 9.49 -7.69 -13.28
C ASP A 102 8.19 -7.02 -13.77
N TYR A 103 7.20 -6.86 -12.89
CA TYR A 103 5.95 -6.15 -13.20
C TYR A 103 6.22 -4.69 -13.61
N TYR A 104 6.99 -3.95 -12.81
CA TYR A 104 7.31 -2.56 -13.14
C TYR A 104 8.26 -2.43 -14.32
N ALA A 105 9.19 -3.37 -14.52
CA ALA A 105 10.06 -3.39 -15.68
C ALA A 105 9.23 -3.55 -16.97
N LYS A 106 8.23 -4.45 -16.95
CA LYS A 106 7.28 -4.63 -18.05
C LYS A 106 6.39 -3.40 -18.26
N LEU A 107 5.92 -2.76 -17.19
CA LEU A 107 5.12 -1.54 -17.26
C LEU A 107 5.89 -0.36 -17.88
N LEU A 108 7.21 -0.34 -17.69
CA LEU A 108 8.11 0.69 -18.20
C LEU A 108 8.77 0.32 -19.53
N ASP A 109 8.44 -0.83 -20.14
CA ASP A 109 9.12 -1.34 -21.33
C ASP A 109 8.88 -0.44 -22.56
N ASP A 110 7.66 0.08 -22.70
CA ASP A 110 7.25 1.00 -23.77
C ASP A 110 7.84 2.42 -23.63
N TYR A 111 8.54 2.72 -22.53
CA TYR A 111 9.13 4.03 -22.26
C TYR A 111 10.63 4.05 -22.55
N ASP A 112 11.13 5.25 -22.88
CA ASP A 112 12.56 5.48 -23.12
C ASP A 112 13.42 5.03 -21.93
N ASP A 113 14.61 4.50 -22.23
CA ASP A 113 15.57 4.03 -21.21
C ASP A 113 15.95 5.12 -20.21
N VAL A 114 15.87 6.38 -20.62
CA VAL A 114 16.14 7.55 -19.81
C VAL A 114 14.99 8.54 -19.93
N MET A 115 14.30 8.79 -18.82
CA MET A 115 13.15 9.67 -18.75
C MET A 115 13.48 10.99 -18.05
N THR A 116 12.75 12.05 -18.38
CA THR A 116 12.82 13.32 -17.65
C THR A 116 11.80 13.35 -16.51
N VAL A 117 11.94 14.37 -15.65
CA VAL A 117 10.95 14.66 -14.59
C VAL A 117 9.56 14.92 -15.16
N ASN A 118 9.45 15.44 -16.38
CA ASN A 118 8.15 15.70 -17.02
C ASN A 118 7.48 14.38 -17.40
N ASP A 119 8.22 13.45 -17.97
CA ASP A 119 7.69 12.16 -18.45
C ASP A 119 7.21 11.32 -17.27
N ILE A 120 7.98 11.29 -16.18
CA ILE A 120 7.59 10.59 -14.95
C ILE A 120 6.37 11.26 -14.29
N SER A 121 6.27 12.59 -14.37
CA SER A 121 5.09 13.32 -13.87
C SER A 121 3.83 12.96 -14.66
N ALA A 122 3.95 12.83 -15.98
CA ALA A 122 2.85 12.41 -16.85
C ALA A 122 2.45 10.94 -16.61
N LEU A 123 3.44 10.04 -16.48
CA LEU A 123 3.21 8.62 -16.19
C LEU A 123 2.55 8.42 -14.82
N THR A 124 3.19 8.91 -13.76
CA THR A 124 2.82 8.54 -12.39
C THR A 124 1.75 9.45 -11.79
N GLY A 125 1.48 10.59 -12.42
CA GLY A 125 0.60 11.64 -11.91
C GLY A 125 1.17 12.42 -10.72
N TYR A 126 2.42 12.15 -10.30
CA TYR A 126 3.05 12.92 -9.23
C TYR A 126 3.53 14.27 -9.74
N GLY A 127 3.37 15.32 -8.92
CA GLY A 127 3.87 16.66 -9.25
C GLY A 127 5.39 16.68 -9.40
N LYS A 128 5.89 17.50 -10.34
CA LYS A 128 7.33 17.67 -10.64
C LYS A 128 8.15 18.03 -9.40
N THR A 129 7.60 18.84 -8.49
CA THR A 129 8.24 19.20 -7.21
C THR A 129 8.50 17.99 -6.32
N THR A 130 7.55 17.04 -6.27
CA THR A 130 7.68 15.78 -5.53
C THR A 130 8.77 14.89 -6.13
N ILE A 131 8.79 14.75 -7.45
CA ILE A 131 9.80 13.94 -8.16
C ILE A 131 11.20 14.54 -7.98
N ASN A 132 11.33 15.86 -8.12
CA ASN A 132 12.58 16.58 -7.85
C ASN A 132 13.04 16.36 -6.40
N LYS A 133 12.12 16.35 -5.44
CA LYS A 133 12.44 16.06 -4.04
C LYS A 133 12.97 14.64 -3.87
N TRP A 134 12.39 13.64 -4.51
CA TRP A 134 12.90 12.26 -4.47
C TRP A 134 14.33 12.15 -5.02
N CYS A 135 14.62 12.88 -6.10
CA CYS A 135 15.95 12.97 -6.70
C CYS A 135 16.96 13.65 -5.76
N CYS A 136 16.58 14.80 -5.19
CA CYS A 136 17.43 15.56 -4.27
C CYS A 136 17.69 14.81 -2.96
N SER A 137 16.69 14.11 -2.42
CA SER A 137 16.80 13.29 -1.21
C SER A 137 17.47 11.93 -1.46
N LYS A 138 17.94 11.66 -2.68
CA LYS A 138 18.63 10.41 -3.08
C LYS A 138 17.80 9.14 -2.92
N TYR A 139 16.48 9.26 -2.78
CA TYR A 139 15.57 8.11 -2.86
C TYR A 139 15.47 7.60 -4.30
N LEU A 140 15.43 8.52 -5.27
CA LEU A 140 15.43 8.21 -6.70
C LEU A 140 16.79 8.60 -7.29
N LYS A 141 17.53 7.61 -7.78
CA LYS A 141 18.81 7.84 -8.47
C LYS A 141 18.53 8.58 -9.77
N SER A 142 19.30 9.62 -10.02
CA SER A 142 19.19 10.48 -11.20
C SER A 142 20.55 11.11 -11.50
N PHE A 143 20.74 11.51 -12.74
CA PHE A 143 21.89 12.30 -13.16
C PHE A 143 21.41 13.59 -13.82
N ARG A 144 22.30 14.58 -13.87
CA ARG A 144 22.03 15.86 -14.51
C ARG A 144 22.77 15.92 -15.83
N SER A 145 22.09 16.42 -16.85
CA SER A 145 22.73 16.88 -18.08
C SER A 145 22.19 18.29 -18.38
N GLY A 146 23.07 19.28 -18.27
CA GLY A 146 22.71 20.69 -18.27
C GLY A 146 21.77 21.04 -17.10
N ARG A 147 20.62 21.67 -17.42
CA ARG A 147 19.60 22.08 -16.45
C ARG A 147 18.56 21.00 -16.14
N LEU A 148 18.57 19.90 -16.89
CA LEU A 148 17.56 18.84 -16.79
C LEU A 148 18.06 17.66 -15.95
N LEU A 149 17.11 17.05 -15.24
CA LEU A 149 17.29 15.81 -14.50
C LEU A 149 16.80 14.65 -15.36
N TYR A 150 17.67 13.66 -15.49
CA TYR A 150 17.45 12.43 -16.24
C TYR A 150 17.46 11.25 -15.28
N ILE A 151 16.48 10.37 -15.46
CA ILE A 151 16.19 9.24 -14.59
C ILE A 151 16.10 8.00 -15.48
N PRO A 152 17.11 7.12 -15.44
CA PRO A 152 17.05 5.81 -16.08
C PRO A 152 15.85 5.00 -15.58
N LYS A 153 15.17 4.30 -16.49
CA LYS A 153 14.02 3.46 -16.14
C LYS A 153 14.35 2.37 -15.13
N ILE A 154 15.56 1.80 -15.17
CA ILE A 154 16.06 0.82 -14.18
C ILE A 154 16.02 1.39 -12.76
N PHE A 155 16.46 2.64 -12.57
CA PHE A 155 16.43 3.28 -11.26
C PHE A 155 15.01 3.63 -10.81
N LEU A 156 14.11 3.86 -11.76
CA LEU A 156 12.70 4.08 -11.48
C LEU A 156 12.02 2.77 -11.03
N THR A 157 12.31 1.65 -11.69
CA THR A 157 11.85 0.30 -11.30
C THR A 157 12.32 -0.06 -9.89
N GLU A 158 13.63 0.12 -9.61
CA GLU A 158 14.19 -0.07 -8.26
C GLU A 158 13.45 0.80 -7.23
N PHE A 159 13.23 2.07 -7.56
CA PHE A 159 12.55 3.03 -6.68
C PHE A 159 11.11 2.62 -6.38
N PHE A 160 10.34 2.13 -7.35
CA PHE A 160 8.97 1.66 -7.15
C PHE A 160 8.89 0.44 -6.22
N CYS A 161 9.93 -0.40 -6.21
CA CYS A 161 10.02 -1.54 -5.29
C CYS A 161 10.38 -1.11 -3.86
N LEU A 162 10.94 0.08 -3.64
CA LEU A 162 11.33 0.55 -2.32
C LEU A 162 10.13 0.70 -1.39
N GLN A 163 10.32 0.29 -0.14
CA GLN A 163 9.33 0.52 0.94
C GLN A 163 8.99 2.01 1.09
N TYR A 164 9.94 2.91 0.81
CA TYR A 164 9.67 4.34 0.82
C TYR A 164 8.56 4.74 -0.17
N PHE A 165 8.64 4.26 -1.43
CA PHE A 165 7.65 4.59 -2.45
C PHE A 165 6.30 3.99 -2.08
N ARG A 166 6.27 2.70 -1.80
CA ARG A 166 5.06 1.96 -1.44
C ARG A 166 4.35 2.58 -0.22
N SER A 167 5.07 3.26 0.68
CA SER A 167 4.53 3.86 1.90
C SER A 167 4.10 5.32 1.76
N ILE A 168 4.16 5.89 0.55
CA ILE A 168 3.72 7.28 0.31
C ILE A 168 2.25 7.45 0.72
N ASN A 169 1.96 8.44 1.56
CA ASN A 169 0.61 8.66 2.09
C ASN A 169 -0.39 9.17 1.03
N ARG A 170 0.02 10.15 0.23
CA ARG A 170 -0.81 10.73 -0.83
C ARG A 170 -0.45 10.04 -2.15
N LYS A 171 -1.09 8.90 -2.39
CA LYS A 171 -0.94 8.15 -3.63
C LYS A 171 -1.76 8.79 -4.74
N THR A 172 -1.17 8.84 -5.93
CA THR A 172 -1.88 9.17 -7.16
C THR A 172 -2.77 7.98 -7.55
N LEU A 173 -3.75 8.20 -8.43
CA LEU A 173 -4.60 7.12 -8.92
C LEU A 173 -3.77 6.02 -9.59
N TRP A 174 -2.79 6.41 -10.41
CA TRP A 174 -1.86 5.50 -11.05
C TRP A 174 -1.11 4.61 -10.04
N HIS A 175 -0.62 5.18 -8.94
CA HIS A 175 0.05 4.40 -7.89
C HIS A 175 -0.92 3.39 -7.25
N ILE A 176 -2.15 3.80 -6.94
CA ILE A 176 -3.14 2.90 -6.35
C ILE A 176 -3.49 1.77 -7.34
N GLN A 177 -3.69 2.10 -8.62
CA GLN A 177 -4.02 1.14 -9.66
C GLN A 177 -2.91 0.11 -9.86
N THR A 178 -1.66 0.55 -10.07
CA THR A 178 -0.52 -0.34 -10.29
C THR A 178 -0.27 -1.28 -9.11
N LEU A 179 -0.42 -0.81 -7.86
CA LEU A 179 -0.33 -1.69 -6.69
C LEU A 179 -1.44 -2.74 -6.65
N ASN A 180 -2.68 -2.35 -6.98
CA ASN A 180 -3.80 -3.29 -7.00
C ASN A 180 -3.68 -4.31 -8.14
N GLU A 181 -3.23 -3.87 -9.32
CA GLU A 181 -2.99 -4.75 -10.47
C GLU A 181 -1.90 -5.77 -10.17
N PHE A 182 -0.78 -5.33 -9.59
CA PHE A 182 0.28 -6.24 -9.14
C PHE A 182 -0.25 -7.26 -8.13
N GLN A 183 -1.07 -6.82 -7.17
CA GLN A 183 -1.70 -7.73 -6.20
C GLN A 183 -2.59 -8.78 -6.88
N LEU A 184 -3.36 -8.39 -7.90
CA LEU A 184 -4.15 -9.33 -8.69
C LEU A 184 -3.27 -10.32 -9.45
N GLU A 185 -2.22 -9.85 -10.12
CA GLU A 185 -1.28 -10.74 -10.82
C GLU A 185 -0.62 -11.77 -9.90
N VAL A 186 -0.20 -11.35 -8.71
CA VAL A 186 0.39 -12.26 -7.71
C VAL A 186 -0.65 -13.27 -7.21
N LYS A 187 -1.91 -12.85 -7.04
CA LYS A 187 -3.00 -13.73 -6.61
C LYS A 187 -3.32 -14.82 -7.64
N TRP A 188 -3.26 -14.51 -8.93
CA TRP A 188 -3.51 -15.48 -10.01
C TRP A 188 -2.31 -16.41 -10.32
N ARG A 189 -1.11 -16.09 -9.83
CA ARG A 189 0.08 -16.97 -9.94
C ARG A 189 0.15 -18.06 -8.86
N LYS A 190 -0.70 -17.98 -7.82
CA LYS A 190 -0.87 -19.03 -6.80
C LYS A 190 -2.03 -19.94 -7.15
#